data_AF-A0A8A1L5I5-F1
#
_entry.id   AF-A0A8A1L5I5-F1
#
_cell.length_a   1.000
_cell.length_b   1.000
_cell.length_c   1.000
_cell.angle_alpha   90.00
_cell.angle_beta   90.00
_cell.angle_gamma   90.00
#
_symmetry.space_group_name_H-M   'P 1'
#
loop_
_entity.id
_entity.type
_entity.pdbx_description
1 polymer ?
#
loop_
_entity_poly.entity_id
_entity_poly.type
_entity_poly.pdbx_seq_one_letter_code
_entity_poly.pdbx_strand_id
1 'polypeptide(L)'
;MDVNYPLFKFNASDDIWAQDFFEPGYTSMPGPSGPVTLQVMIRSAQDNRVAGRQVFEYLRGSGTGAVQDRGGSRDEINSMGNLETIPPHNFNGKNYTAGRIVLGTHGAQKPYILKYMLAQETQDPLLLDTNWLTVGHVDEMLQFLPANNSLGWATLVPDPQAGLAILRKTQSAGYGNIRAFSRQNDTEGNPSDLFGIPWAFMGYQTTRSMTSFHKVKS
;
A
#
# COMPACT_ATOMS: atom_id res chain seq x y z
N MET A 1 13.11 7.00 -14.32
CA MET A 1 12.63 5.68 -14.76
C MET A 1 12.89 5.60 -16.25
N ASP A 2 13.73 4.65 -16.66
CA ASP A 2 13.92 4.33 -18.07
C ASP A 2 12.71 3.50 -18.52
N VAL A 3 11.92 4.02 -19.47
CA VAL A 3 10.68 3.37 -19.97
C VAL A 3 10.96 2.20 -20.91
N ASN A 4 12.22 1.82 -21.09
CA ASN A 4 12.66 0.74 -21.98
C ASN A 4 12.65 -0.66 -21.34
N TYR A 5 12.19 -0.81 -20.09
CA TYR A 5 12.02 -2.14 -19.50
C TYR A 5 10.79 -2.85 -20.10
N PRO A 6 10.93 -4.12 -20.52
CA PRO A 6 9.80 -4.88 -21.04
C PRO A 6 8.73 -5.03 -19.96
N LEU A 7 7.50 -4.64 -20.29
CA LEU A 7 6.34 -4.91 -19.46
C LEU A 7 6.10 -6.42 -19.44
N PHE A 8 6.12 -7.02 -18.26
CA PHE A 8 5.71 -8.40 -18.07
C PHE A 8 4.21 -8.46 -17.79
N LYS A 9 3.45 -9.14 -18.64
CA LYS A 9 2.01 -9.30 -18.47
C LYS A 9 1.69 -10.66 -17.86
N PHE A 10 1.06 -10.65 -16.69
CA PHE A 10 0.38 -11.81 -16.12
C PHE A 10 -0.92 -12.05 -16.88
N ASN A 11 -1.10 -13.25 -17.44
CA ASN A 11 -2.24 -13.57 -18.32
C ASN A 11 -2.92 -14.91 -18.00
N ALA A 12 -2.54 -15.58 -16.90
CA ALA A 12 -3.15 -16.85 -16.47
C ALA A 12 -4.24 -16.69 -15.40
N SER A 13 -4.64 -15.45 -15.11
CA SER A 13 -5.77 -15.12 -14.23
C SER A 13 -6.44 -13.83 -14.73
N ASP A 14 -7.70 -13.67 -14.35
CA ASP A 14 -8.50 -12.45 -14.46
C ASP A 14 -8.17 -11.40 -13.39
N ASP A 15 -7.29 -11.71 -12.44
CA ASP A 15 -6.84 -10.79 -11.41
C ASP A 15 -5.95 -9.70 -12.01
N ILE A 16 -6.47 -8.47 -11.97
CA ILE A 16 -5.79 -7.28 -12.50
C ILE A 16 -4.80 -6.67 -11.50
N TRP A 17 -4.79 -7.13 -10.26
CA TRP A 17 -4.06 -6.50 -9.17
C TRP A 17 -2.70 -7.17 -8.95
N ALA A 18 -1.76 -6.88 -9.85
CA ALA A 18 -0.40 -7.42 -9.78
C ALA A 18 0.30 -7.15 -8.44
N GLN A 19 0.08 -5.96 -7.88
CA GLN A 19 0.63 -5.52 -6.60
C GLN A 19 0.16 -6.36 -5.42
N ASP A 20 -0.99 -7.02 -5.52
CA ASP A 20 -1.61 -7.63 -4.35
C ASP A 20 -1.27 -9.11 -4.17
N PHE A 21 -0.87 -9.82 -5.22
CA PHE A 21 -0.65 -11.27 -5.12
C PHE A 21 0.80 -11.67 -4.86
N PHE A 22 1.75 -10.72 -4.87
CA PHE A 22 3.15 -10.96 -4.50
C PHE A 22 3.92 -9.69 -4.18
N GLU A 23 4.99 -9.83 -3.41
CA GLU A 23 5.94 -8.78 -3.09
C GLU A 23 7.36 -9.20 -3.52
N PRO A 24 8.10 -8.39 -4.30
CA PRO A 24 9.50 -8.66 -4.61
C PRO A 24 10.42 -8.39 -3.40
N GLY A 25 11.29 -9.35 -3.09
CA GLY A 25 12.37 -9.21 -2.11
C GLY A 25 13.69 -9.78 -2.63
N TYR A 26 14.66 -9.93 -1.73
CA TYR A 26 15.92 -10.59 -2.05
C TYR A 26 16.49 -11.31 -0.82
N THR A 27 17.39 -12.26 -1.07
CA THR A 27 18.28 -12.84 -0.06
C THR A 27 19.71 -12.75 -0.56
N SER A 28 20.66 -12.61 0.37
CA SER A 28 22.08 -12.45 0.03
C SER A 28 22.95 -13.25 0.97
N MET A 29 24.01 -13.85 0.44
CA MET A 29 25.01 -14.59 1.20
C MET A 29 26.43 -14.22 0.75
N PRO A 30 27.46 -14.33 1.62
CA PRO A 30 28.84 -14.16 1.20
C PRO A 30 29.23 -15.16 0.10
N GLY A 31 30.00 -14.69 -0.88
CA GLY A 31 30.57 -15.51 -1.95
C GLY A 31 32.07 -15.24 -2.15
N PRO A 32 32.74 -16.02 -3.01
CA PRO A 32 34.20 -15.97 -3.18
C PRO A 32 34.73 -14.65 -3.75
N SER A 33 33.92 -13.89 -4.47
CA SER A 33 34.28 -12.60 -5.09
C SER A 33 33.37 -11.44 -4.67
N GLY A 34 32.49 -11.66 -3.69
CA GLY A 34 31.47 -10.71 -3.27
C GLY A 34 30.14 -11.40 -2.93
N PRO A 35 29.11 -10.65 -2.49
CA PRO A 35 27.81 -11.22 -2.15
C PRO A 35 27.13 -11.89 -3.35
N VAL A 36 26.58 -13.09 -3.14
CA VAL A 36 25.67 -13.75 -4.07
C VAL A 36 24.25 -13.40 -3.65
N THR A 37 23.51 -12.74 -4.53
CA THR A 37 22.15 -12.26 -4.26
C THR A 37 21.15 -12.96 -5.17
N LEU A 38 20.05 -13.43 -4.59
CA LEU A 38 18.90 -13.97 -5.32
C LEU A 38 17.71 -13.05 -5.11
N GLN A 39 16.98 -12.74 -6.18
CA GLN A 39 15.65 -12.15 -6.06
C GLN A 39 14.70 -13.22 -5.51
N VAL A 40 13.74 -12.80 -4.69
CA VAL A 40 12.75 -13.72 -4.11
C VAL A 40 11.37 -13.11 -4.29
N MET A 41 10.50 -13.79 -5.03
CA MET A 41 9.10 -13.39 -5.16
C MET A 41 8.31 -13.99 -3.99
N ILE A 42 7.81 -13.14 -3.09
CA ILE A 42 7.05 -13.55 -1.91
C ILE A 42 5.56 -13.55 -2.27
N ARG A 43 4.95 -14.72 -2.43
CA ARG A 43 3.52 -14.83 -2.72
C ARG A 43 2.68 -14.31 -1.55
N SER A 44 1.59 -13.60 -1.83
CA SER A 44 0.56 -13.26 -0.83
C SER A 44 0.08 -14.52 -0.09
N ALA A 45 -0.11 -14.43 1.23
CA ALA A 45 -0.61 -15.52 2.07
C ALA A 45 -2.13 -15.76 1.89
N GLN A 46 -2.52 -16.03 0.64
CA GLN A 46 -3.90 -16.18 0.18
C GLN A 46 -3.98 -17.45 -0.68
N ASP A 47 -4.24 -18.58 -0.04
CA ASP A 47 -4.04 -19.91 -0.63
C ASP A 47 -4.86 -20.10 -1.92
N ASN A 48 -6.08 -19.55 -1.96
CA ASN A 48 -7.01 -19.64 -3.10
C ASN A 48 -6.90 -18.49 -4.13
N ARG A 49 -5.99 -17.51 -3.95
CA ARG A 49 -5.76 -16.46 -4.95
C ARG A 49 -4.92 -17.00 -6.10
N VAL A 50 -5.60 -17.37 -7.19
CA VAL A 50 -5.04 -18.06 -8.37
C VAL A 50 -3.85 -17.31 -8.96
N ALA A 51 -3.94 -15.99 -9.08
CA ALA A 51 -2.90 -15.15 -9.68
C ALA A 51 -1.52 -15.32 -9.02
N GLY A 52 -1.49 -15.55 -7.70
CA GLY A 52 -0.25 -15.76 -6.95
C GLY A 52 0.51 -17.02 -7.34
N ARG A 53 -0.09 -17.98 -8.06
CA ARG A 53 0.61 -19.14 -8.61
C ARG A 53 1.63 -18.75 -9.69
N GLN A 54 1.37 -17.65 -10.39
CA GLN A 54 2.21 -17.17 -11.50
C GLN A 54 3.62 -16.78 -11.04
N VAL A 55 3.87 -16.50 -9.75
CA VAL A 55 5.24 -16.24 -9.27
C VAL A 55 6.14 -17.48 -9.39
N PHE A 56 5.57 -18.68 -9.20
CA PHE A 56 6.30 -19.93 -9.30
C PHE A 56 6.46 -20.42 -10.74
N GLU A 57 5.47 -20.10 -11.58
CA GLU A 57 5.39 -20.56 -12.97
C GLU A 57 6.14 -19.63 -13.92
N TYR A 58 6.11 -18.32 -13.69
CA TYR A 58 6.61 -17.32 -14.63
C TYR A 58 7.82 -16.53 -14.15
N LEU A 59 7.92 -16.24 -12.85
CA LEU A 59 8.99 -15.37 -12.33
C LEU A 59 10.19 -16.16 -11.79
N ARG A 60 9.97 -17.41 -11.35
CA ARG A 60 11.06 -18.26 -10.83
C ARG A 60 12.00 -18.68 -11.96
N GLY A 61 13.30 -18.56 -11.72
CA GLY A 61 14.33 -18.87 -12.70
C GLY A 61 15.74 -18.84 -12.12
N SER A 62 16.74 -18.86 -12.98
CA SER A 62 18.13 -18.66 -12.54
C SER A 62 18.28 -17.27 -11.91
N GLY A 63 18.73 -17.20 -10.65
CA GLY A 63 18.85 -15.95 -9.90
C GLY A 63 17.56 -15.47 -9.21
N THR A 64 16.41 -16.13 -9.44
CA THR A 64 15.11 -15.71 -8.88
C THR A 64 14.38 -16.90 -8.25
N GLY A 65 14.25 -16.87 -6.93
CA GLY A 65 13.43 -17.78 -6.15
C GLY A 65 11.99 -17.28 -5.98
N ALA A 66 11.14 -18.15 -5.45
CA ALA A 66 9.80 -17.79 -5.01
C ALA A 66 9.48 -18.52 -3.71
N VAL A 67 8.74 -17.87 -2.82
CA VAL A 67 8.37 -18.40 -1.49
C VAL A 67 6.89 -18.15 -1.23
N GLN A 68 6.28 -19.02 -0.44
CA GLN A 68 4.93 -18.85 0.06
C GLN A 68 4.91 -19.24 1.54
N ASP A 69 4.42 -18.33 2.37
CA ASP A 69 3.83 -18.69 3.65
C ASP A 69 2.34 -19.02 3.44
N ARG A 70 1.83 -19.99 4.19
CA ARG A 70 0.41 -20.39 4.02
C ARG A 70 -0.49 -19.47 4.81
N GLY A 71 -1.64 -19.15 4.23
CA GLY A 71 -2.66 -18.36 4.89
C GLY A 71 -4.02 -19.03 4.81
N GLY A 72 -5.04 -18.22 4.50
CA GLY A 72 -6.41 -18.67 4.37
C GLY A 72 -7.00 -18.37 3.00
N SER A 73 -8.33 -18.31 2.96
CA SER A 73 -9.07 -17.75 1.83
C SER A 73 -8.66 -16.31 1.55
N ARG A 74 -8.93 -15.85 0.32
CA ARG A 74 -8.75 -14.47 -0.12
C ARG A 74 -9.43 -13.50 0.85
N ASP A 75 -8.64 -12.55 1.32
CA ASP A 75 -9.01 -11.48 2.25
C ASP A 75 -7.99 -10.35 2.07
N GLU A 76 -8.46 -9.12 1.86
CA GLU A 76 -7.63 -7.99 1.41
C GLU A 76 -6.58 -7.58 2.45
N ILE A 77 -6.79 -7.87 3.74
CA ILE A 77 -5.71 -7.70 4.74
C ILE A 77 -4.42 -8.46 4.35
N ASN A 78 -4.54 -9.56 3.60
CA ASN A 78 -3.43 -10.43 3.18
C ASN A 78 -2.92 -10.13 1.76
N SER A 79 -3.42 -9.08 1.11
CA SER A 79 -2.91 -8.59 -0.18
C SER A 79 -1.60 -7.81 0.04
N MET A 80 -0.68 -7.89 -0.92
CA MET A 80 0.65 -7.31 -0.77
C MET A 80 0.69 -5.79 -0.96
N GLY A 81 -0.35 -5.14 -1.51
CA GLY A 81 -0.51 -3.68 -1.34
C GLY A 81 -0.65 -3.26 0.14
N ASN A 82 -1.00 -4.20 1.02
CA ASN A 82 -1.00 -4.00 2.47
C ASN A 82 0.38 -4.20 3.14
N LEU A 83 1.44 -4.42 2.37
CA LEU A 83 2.82 -4.59 2.84
C LEU A 83 3.76 -3.66 2.06
N GLU A 84 4.34 -2.69 2.76
CA GLU A 84 5.24 -1.71 2.17
C GLU A 84 6.54 -1.62 2.99
N THR A 85 7.52 -0.84 2.53
CA THR A 85 8.80 -0.65 3.22
C THR A 85 9.15 0.81 3.45
N ILE A 86 9.32 1.19 4.71
CA ILE A 86 9.93 2.46 5.13
C ILE A 86 11.41 2.41 4.73
N PRO A 87 11.94 3.40 3.99
CA PRO A 87 13.36 3.42 3.60
C PRO A 87 14.31 3.46 4.81
N PRO A 88 15.62 3.22 4.61
CA PRO A 88 16.61 3.28 5.68
C PRO A 88 16.58 4.61 6.45
N HIS A 89 16.65 4.52 7.78
CA HIS A 89 16.58 5.69 8.66
C HIS A 89 17.11 5.39 10.08
N ASN A 90 17.31 6.46 10.85
CA ASN A 90 17.58 6.38 12.28
C ASN A 90 16.37 6.90 13.07
N PHE A 91 15.98 6.19 14.11
CA PHE A 91 14.89 6.62 15.00
C PHE A 91 15.19 6.22 16.45
N ASN A 92 15.09 7.16 17.39
CA ASN A 92 15.36 6.95 18.82
C ASN A 92 16.67 6.20 19.12
N GLY A 93 17.75 6.55 18.41
CA GLY A 93 19.07 5.92 18.60
C GLY A 93 19.23 4.52 18.00
N LYS A 94 18.19 3.96 17.37
CA LYS A 94 18.26 2.72 16.58
C LYS A 94 18.44 3.04 15.10
N ASN A 95 19.40 2.38 14.47
CA ASN A 95 19.65 2.47 13.04
C ASN A 95 18.94 1.32 12.31
N TYR A 96 18.08 1.65 11.35
CA TYR A 96 17.36 0.70 10.50
C TYR A 96 17.98 0.73 9.10
N THR A 97 19.08 0.00 8.92
CA THR A 97 19.88 0.03 7.69
C THR A 97 19.17 -0.56 6.48
N ALA A 98 18.29 -1.53 6.68
CA ALA A 98 17.39 -2.08 5.66
C ALA A 98 16.00 -1.41 5.68
N GLY A 99 15.83 -0.34 6.46
CA GLY A 99 14.51 0.22 6.71
C GLY A 99 13.65 -0.66 7.61
N ARG A 100 12.33 -0.51 7.49
CA ARG A 100 11.33 -1.27 8.26
C ARG A 100 10.15 -1.62 7.38
N ILE A 101 9.56 -2.78 7.59
CA ILE A 101 8.26 -3.10 6.98
C ILE A 101 7.19 -2.19 7.59
N VAL A 102 6.22 -1.75 6.80
CA VAL A 102 4.95 -1.19 7.27
C VAL A 102 3.82 -2.06 6.75
N LEU A 103 2.92 -2.45 7.64
CA LEU A 103 1.93 -3.49 7.36
C LEU A 103 0.60 -3.13 8.03
N GLY A 104 -0.51 -3.21 7.28
CA GLY A 104 -1.81 -2.83 7.80
C GLY A 104 -2.49 -3.94 8.60
N THR A 105 -3.26 -3.55 9.61
CA THR A 105 -4.16 -4.40 10.40
C THR A 105 -5.60 -3.99 10.16
N HIS A 106 -6.53 -4.95 10.19
CA HIS A 106 -7.96 -4.66 10.18
C HIS A 106 -8.50 -4.73 11.62
N GLY A 107 -8.36 -3.64 12.37
CA GLY A 107 -8.67 -3.60 13.80
C GLY A 107 -7.75 -4.52 14.59
N ALA A 108 -8.30 -5.54 15.25
CA ALA A 108 -7.51 -6.53 15.99
C ALA A 108 -6.91 -7.63 15.09
N GLN A 109 -7.39 -7.76 13.85
CA GLN A 109 -6.93 -8.77 12.91
C GLN A 109 -5.56 -8.39 12.35
N LYS A 110 -4.64 -9.37 12.31
CA LYS A 110 -3.30 -9.23 11.74
C LYS A 110 -3.20 -10.09 10.48
N PRO A 111 -2.48 -9.65 9.45
CA PRO A 111 -2.27 -10.44 8.25
C PRO A 111 -1.44 -11.70 8.53
N TYR A 112 -1.70 -12.77 7.78
CA TYR A 112 -1.02 -14.05 7.97
C TYR A 112 0.50 -13.94 7.76
N ILE A 113 0.94 -13.14 6.80
CA ILE A 113 2.35 -12.97 6.43
C ILE A 113 3.23 -12.37 7.55
N LEU A 114 2.63 -11.74 8.56
CA LEU A 114 3.36 -11.04 9.63
C LEU A 114 4.35 -11.96 10.35
N LYS A 115 3.99 -13.23 10.60
CA LYS A 115 4.89 -14.17 11.30
C LYS A 115 6.14 -14.47 10.47
N TYR A 116 5.96 -14.70 9.17
CA TYR A 116 7.06 -14.91 8.24
C TYR A 116 7.98 -13.68 8.20
N MET A 117 7.42 -12.47 8.13
CA MET A 117 8.19 -11.23 8.09
C MET A 117 8.96 -10.96 9.38
N LEU A 118 8.35 -11.20 10.55
CA LEU A 118 9.04 -11.10 11.84
C LEU A 118 10.23 -12.07 11.94
N ALA A 119 10.09 -13.27 11.38
CA ALA A 119 11.16 -14.28 11.37
C ALA A 119 12.34 -13.91 10.45
N GLN A 120 12.22 -12.86 9.62
CA GLN A 120 13.36 -12.37 8.82
C GLN A 120 14.30 -11.46 9.62
N GLU A 121 13.85 -10.95 10.79
CA GLU A 121 14.59 -10.17 11.80
C GLU A 121 15.15 -8.81 11.34
N THR A 122 15.34 -8.61 10.03
CA THR A 122 16.10 -7.50 9.45
C THR A 122 15.29 -6.21 9.34
N GLN A 123 13.98 -6.32 9.07
CA GLN A 123 13.08 -5.18 8.88
C GLN A 123 11.90 -5.24 9.86
N ASP A 124 12.16 -4.88 11.10
CA ASP A 124 11.20 -4.83 12.22
C ASP A 124 9.87 -4.12 11.84
N PRO A 125 8.75 -4.85 11.69
CA PRO A 125 7.50 -4.29 11.16
C PRO A 125 6.88 -3.18 12.02
N LEU A 126 6.32 -2.16 11.38
CA LEU A 126 5.42 -1.17 11.96
C LEU A 126 3.98 -1.52 11.55
N LEU A 127 3.12 -1.79 12.53
CA LEU A 127 1.71 -2.08 12.27
C LEU A 127 0.87 -0.80 12.30
N LEU A 128 0.04 -0.60 11.29
CA LEU A 128 -0.90 0.52 11.18
C LEU A 128 -2.33 0.00 11.08
N ASP A 129 -3.30 0.65 11.74
CA ASP A 129 -4.71 0.28 11.55
C ASP A 129 -5.24 0.88 10.25
N THR A 130 -5.51 0.01 9.27
CA THR A 130 -6.02 0.35 7.94
C THR A 130 -7.50 0.00 7.79
N ASN A 131 -8.16 -0.48 8.86
CA ASN A 131 -9.57 -0.91 8.84
C ASN A 131 -10.57 0.18 8.46
N TRP A 132 -10.15 1.44 8.49
CA TRP A 132 -10.97 2.59 8.10
C TRP A 132 -11.06 2.79 6.59
N LEU A 133 -10.19 2.13 5.81
CA LEU A 133 -10.21 2.10 4.36
C LEU A 133 -11.11 0.96 3.86
N THR A 134 -11.72 1.11 2.69
CA THR A 134 -12.65 0.10 2.15
C THR A 134 -11.93 -1.17 1.72
N VAL A 135 -10.74 -1.04 1.12
CA VAL A 135 -9.89 -2.19 0.77
C VAL A 135 -8.99 -2.53 1.96
N GLY A 136 -8.39 -1.52 2.60
CA GLY A 136 -7.73 -1.69 3.88
C GLY A 136 -6.22 -1.91 3.76
N HIS A 137 -5.59 -1.31 2.76
CA HIS A 137 -4.16 -1.43 2.50
C HIS A 137 -3.39 -0.18 2.95
N VAL A 138 -2.09 -0.33 3.22
CA VAL A 138 -1.22 0.80 3.58
C VAL A 138 -0.87 1.68 2.38
N ASP A 139 -0.78 1.13 1.18
CA ASP A 139 -0.45 1.86 -0.05
C ASP A 139 -1.52 2.91 -0.44
N GLU A 140 -2.77 2.72 0.00
CA GLU A 140 -3.86 3.68 -0.13
C GLU A 140 -3.64 4.97 0.69
N MET A 141 -2.77 4.94 1.71
CA MET A 141 -2.58 6.04 2.65
C MET A 141 -1.14 6.53 2.82
N LEU A 142 -0.15 5.85 2.25
CA LEU A 142 1.22 6.33 2.25
C LEU A 142 2.02 5.87 1.05
N GLN A 143 3.02 6.66 0.68
CA GLN A 143 4.07 6.29 -0.27
C GLN A 143 5.38 6.97 0.11
N PHE A 144 6.51 6.28 -0.05
CA PHE A 144 7.83 6.87 0.19
C PHE A 144 8.47 7.29 -1.13
N LEU A 145 8.95 8.53 -1.20
CA LEU A 145 9.63 9.08 -2.37
C LEU A 145 11.02 9.59 -2.03
N PRO A 146 12.00 9.50 -2.97
CA PRO A 146 13.28 10.19 -2.82
C PRO A 146 13.07 11.70 -2.64
N ALA A 147 13.84 12.31 -1.74
CA ALA A 147 13.78 13.74 -1.46
C ALA A 147 15.16 14.29 -1.11
N ASN A 148 15.43 15.53 -1.52
CA ASN A 148 16.69 16.20 -1.19
C ASN A 148 16.63 16.80 0.23
N ASN A 149 16.72 15.93 1.24
CA ASN A 149 16.76 16.28 2.66
C ASN A 149 17.69 15.32 3.42
N SER A 150 17.85 15.50 4.75
CA SER A 150 18.75 14.67 5.56
C SER A 150 18.36 13.19 5.67
N LEU A 151 17.09 12.85 5.40
CA LEU A 151 16.63 11.46 5.33
C LEU A 151 16.87 10.85 3.94
N GLY A 152 16.99 11.67 2.90
CA GLY A 152 17.03 11.24 1.51
C GLY A 152 15.67 10.84 0.94
N TRP A 153 14.61 10.94 1.75
CA TRP A 153 13.25 10.57 1.38
C TRP A 153 12.19 11.39 2.13
N ALA A 154 10.97 11.35 1.64
CA ALA A 154 9.78 11.90 2.27
C ALA A 154 8.62 10.90 2.15
N THR A 155 7.68 10.95 3.10
CA THR A 155 6.42 10.25 2.98
C THR A 155 5.38 11.17 2.36
N LEU A 156 4.69 10.70 1.34
CA LEU A 156 3.43 11.26 0.89
C LEU A 156 2.30 10.60 1.66
N VAL A 157 1.38 11.41 2.17
CA VAL A 157 0.15 10.96 2.84
C VAL A 157 -1.04 11.75 2.29
N PRO A 158 -2.24 11.17 2.22
CA PRO A 158 -3.45 11.92 1.90
C PRO A 158 -3.70 13.04 2.91
N ASP A 159 -3.94 14.26 2.43
CA ASP A 159 -4.37 15.39 3.24
C ASP A 159 -5.73 15.92 2.74
N PRO A 160 -6.85 15.45 3.33
CA PRO A 160 -8.18 15.91 2.97
C PRO A 160 -8.40 17.40 3.20
N GLN A 161 -7.71 18.01 4.17
CA GLN A 161 -7.84 19.44 4.45
C GLN A 161 -7.17 20.29 3.37
N ALA A 162 -5.97 19.88 2.93
CA ALA A 162 -5.32 20.50 1.78
C ALA A 162 -6.15 20.36 0.51
N GLY A 163 -6.73 19.18 0.25
CA GLY A 163 -7.65 18.96 -0.87
C GLY A 163 -8.86 19.90 -0.82
N LEU A 164 -9.49 20.03 0.34
CA LEU A 164 -10.62 20.95 0.54
C LEU A 164 -10.20 22.43 0.37
N ALA A 165 -9.01 22.80 0.83
CA ALA A 165 -8.48 24.15 0.66
C ALA A 165 -8.29 24.50 -0.82
N ILE A 166 -7.79 23.56 -1.63
CA ILE A 166 -7.70 23.72 -3.09
C ILE A 166 -9.09 23.96 -3.68
N LEU A 167 -10.08 23.14 -3.33
CA LEU A 167 -11.45 23.30 -3.84
C LEU A 167 -12.08 24.64 -3.45
N ARG A 168 -11.94 25.08 -2.20
CA ARG A 168 -12.45 26.38 -1.72
C ARG A 168 -11.76 27.56 -2.43
N LYS A 169 -10.46 27.47 -2.68
CA LYS A 169 -9.72 28.48 -3.44
C LYS A 169 -10.22 28.56 -4.88
N THR A 170 -10.42 27.41 -5.53
CA THR A 170 -10.97 27.31 -6.89
C THR A 170 -12.38 27.91 -6.98
N GLN A 171 -13.25 27.62 -6.01
CA GLN A 171 -14.58 28.23 -5.91
C GLN A 171 -14.49 29.75 -5.79
N SER A 172 -13.63 30.26 -4.90
CA SER A 172 -13.44 31.71 -4.65
C SER A 172 -12.88 32.45 -5.87
N ALA A 173 -12.15 31.76 -6.74
CA ALA A 173 -11.66 32.28 -8.01
C ALA A 173 -12.72 32.28 -9.15
N GLY A 174 -13.98 31.92 -8.85
CA GLY A 174 -15.09 31.94 -9.80
C GLY A 174 -15.34 30.62 -10.54
N TYR A 175 -14.56 29.56 -10.25
CA TYR A 175 -14.66 28.26 -10.93
C TYR A 175 -15.52 27.24 -10.17
N GLY A 176 -16.36 27.67 -9.22
CA GLY A 176 -17.17 26.77 -8.38
C GLY A 176 -18.18 25.90 -9.14
N ASN A 177 -18.56 26.30 -10.36
CA ASN A 177 -19.48 25.56 -11.22
C ASN A 177 -18.75 24.61 -12.18
N ILE A 178 -17.42 24.56 -12.16
CA ILE A 178 -16.64 23.65 -13.00
C ILE A 178 -16.65 22.26 -12.37
N ARG A 179 -16.91 21.26 -13.21
CA ARG A 179 -16.92 19.86 -12.81
C ARG A 179 -15.51 19.42 -12.38
N ALA A 180 -15.40 18.70 -11.26
CA ALA A 180 -14.11 18.23 -10.75
C ALA A 180 -13.54 17.09 -11.61
N PHE A 181 -14.41 16.26 -12.18
CA PHE A 181 -14.04 15.19 -13.10
C PHE A 181 -14.48 15.52 -14.52
N SER A 182 -13.56 15.55 -15.48
CA SER A 182 -13.90 15.76 -16.89
C SER A 182 -13.22 14.69 -17.73
N ARG A 183 -13.95 13.62 -18.07
CA ARG A 183 -13.51 12.62 -19.04
C ARG A 183 -14.27 12.80 -20.35
N GLN A 184 -13.64 12.45 -21.46
CA GLN A 184 -14.26 12.51 -22.77
C GLN A 184 -15.44 11.50 -22.81
N ASN A 185 -16.63 11.96 -23.23
CA ASN A 185 -17.90 11.21 -23.26
C ASN A 185 -18.52 10.87 -21.90
N ASP A 186 -18.12 11.56 -20.84
CA ASP A 186 -18.71 11.37 -19.52
C ASP A 186 -20.02 12.17 -19.37
N THR A 187 -21.14 11.46 -19.49
CA THR A 187 -22.50 12.02 -19.40
C THR A 187 -23.06 12.09 -17.98
N GLU A 188 -22.42 11.46 -17.00
CA GLU A 188 -22.99 11.24 -15.66
C GLU A 188 -22.74 12.39 -14.66
N GLY A 189 -21.87 13.35 -14.99
CA GLY A 189 -21.51 14.41 -14.03
C GLY A 189 -20.59 13.87 -12.92
N ASN A 190 -20.24 14.68 -11.91
CA ASN A 190 -19.38 14.20 -10.82
C ASN A 190 -19.96 12.87 -10.27
N PRO A 191 -19.24 11.74 -10.36
CA PRO A 191 -19.81 10.45 -10.05
C PRO A 191 -20.31 10.44 -8.61
N SER A 192 -21.50 9.85 -8.39
CA SER A 192 -22.00 9.59 -7.03
C SER A 192 -21.13 8.58 -6.29
N ASP A 193 -20.32 7.80 -7.00
CA ASP A 193 -19.41 6.77 -6.51
C ASP A 193 -18.05 6.83 -7.26
N LEU A 194 -17.09 7.58 -6.72
CA LEU A 194 -15.77 7.79 -7.36
C LEU A 194 -14.99 6.48 -7.68
N PHE A 195 -15.40 5.35 -7.11
CA PHE A 195 -14.71 4.07 -7.20
C PHE A 195 -15.55 2.93 -7.77
N GLY A 196 -16.78 3.18 -8.25
CA GLY A 196 -17.70 2.09 -8.66
C GLY A 196 -18.10 1.16 -7.52
N ILE A 197 -17.87 1.59 -6.26
CA ILE A 197 -18.23 0.90 -5.03
C ILE A 197 -19.38 1.71 -4.43
N PRO A 198 -20.62 1.16 -4.40
CA PRO A 198 -21.82 1.90 -3.95
C PRO A 198 -21.71 2.54 -2.55
N TRP A 199 -20.77 2.09 -1.72
CA TRP A 199 -20.61 2.50 -0.33
C TRP A 199 -19.32 3.27 -0.01
N ALA A 200 -18.41 3.46 -0.97
CA ALA A 200 -17.12 4.11 -0.73
C ALA A 200 -17.23 5.60 -0.31
N PHE A 201 -18.43 6.20 -0.43
CA PHE A 201 -18.75 7.55 0.07
C PHE A 201 -19.75 7.59 1.22
N MET A 202 -19.94 6.51 1.98
CA MET A 202 -20.59 6.63 3.29
C MET A 202 -19.67 7.34 4.29
N GLY A 203 -19.36 8.61 4.03
CA GLY A 203 -19.10 9.54 5.10
C GLY A 203 -20.32 9.48 6.01
N TYR A 204 -20.13 8.98 7.23
CA TYR A 204 -21.14 9.02 8.27
C TYR A 204 -21.74 10.42 8.29
N GLN A 205 -22.97 10.57 7.81
CA GLN A 205 -23.76 11.75 8.14
C GLN A 205 -24.03 11.65 9.64
N THR A 206 -23.11 12.14 10.46
CA THR A 206 -23.42 12.49 11.85
C THR A 206 -24.28 13.75 11.83
N THR A 207 -25.51 13.63 11.37
CA THR A 207 -26.61 14.52 11.74
C THR A 207 -27.07 14.15 13.15
N ARG A 208 -26.16 14.33 14.12
CA ARG A 208 -26.53 14.51 15.52
C ARG A 208 -25.69 15.64 16.07
N SER A 209 -26.37 16.75 16.36
CA SER A 209 -25.92 17.86 17.20
C SER A 209 -25.01 17.37 18.33
N MET A 210 -23.70 17.55 18.19
CA MET A 210 -22.76 17.47 19.31
C MET A 210 -22.75 18.82 20.04
N THR A 211 -23.80 19.07 20.80
CA THR A 211 -23.76 19.99 21.93
C THR A 211 -23.23 19.22 23.14
N SER A 212 -21.92 19.26 23.37
CA SER A 212 -21.27 19.21 24.71
C SER A 212 -19.76 19.14 24.55
N PHE A 213 -19.08 20.29 24.63
CA PHE A 213 -17.65 20.34 24.92
C PHE A 213 -17.49 20.30 26.44
N HIS A 214 -16.97 19.20 26.98
CA HIS A 214 -16.42 19.19 28.34
C HIS A 214 -14.94 19.55 28.29
N LYS A 215 -14.65 20.72 28.82
CA LYS A 215 -13.31 21.29 29.01
C LYS A 215 -12.65 20.56 30.17
N VAL A 216 -11.71 19.66 29.88
CA VAL A 216 -10.78 19.15 30.92
C VAL A 216 -9.68 20.19 31.07
N LYS A 217 -9.68 20.90 32.20
CA LYS A 217 -8.55 21.73 32.61
C LYS A 217 -7.44 20.81 33.18
N SER A 218 -6.22 21.29 32.99
CA SER A 218 -4.92 20.85 33.54
C SER A 218 -4.99 20.07 34.85
#